data_AF-A0A0F9EXQ7-F1
#
_entry.id   AF-A0A0F9EXQ7-F1
#
_cell.length_a   1.000
_cell.length_b   1.000
_cell.length_c   1.000
_cell.angle_alpha   90.00
_cell.angle_beta   90.00
_cell.angle_gamma   90.00
#
_symmetry.space_group_name_H-M   'P 1'
#
loop_
_entity.id
_entity.type
_entity.pdbx_description
1 polymer ?
#
loop_
_entity_poly.entity_id
_entity_poly.type
_entity_poly.pdbx_seq_one_letter_code
_entity_poly.pdbx_strand_id
1 'polypeptide(L)'
;MRLSRKKAIELCIELWTWLAKTGKKKEDWPEWKKYGDIKNDCWFCEHLIEQQKQNDEKYPTKILPCSKYCIYHEKYGGCQDSDEDGNKSIFDEWDDTGTPEDRKKYAKLFLGQIKQCK
;
A
#
# COMPACT_ATOMS: atom_id res chain seq x y z
N MET A 1 -13.65 6.62 7.00
CA MET A 1 -13.19 5.96 8.25
C MET A 1 -11.92 6.66 8.67
N ARG A 2 -11.78 7.15 9.91
CA ARG A 2 -10.53 7.81 10.32
C ARG A 2 -9.41 6.78 10.44
N LEU A 3 -8.61 6.62 9.38
CA LEU A 3 -7.51 5.66 9.35
C LEU A 3 -6.28 6.31 10.00
N SER A 4 -5.83 5.77 11.13
CA SER A 4 -4.57 6.21 11.78
C SER A 4 -3.36 5.54 11.13
N ARG A 5 -2.15 6.09 11.35
CA ARG A 5 -0.89 5.49 10.84
C ARG A 5 -0.77 4.03 11.27
N LYS A 6 -0.97 3.76 12.56
CA LYS A 6 -0.93 2.41 13.13
C LYS A 6 -1.96 1.49 12.47
N LYS A 7 -3.20 1.96 12.30
CA LYS A 7 -4.25 1.13 11.70
C LYS A 7 -3.99 0.86 10.20
N ALA A 8 -3.44 1.82 9.48
CA ALA A 8 -3.03 1.64 8.09
C ALA A 8 -1.95 0.56 7.94
N ILE A 9 -0.94 0.58 8.83
CA ILE A 9 0.12 -0.45 8.87
C ILE A 9 -0.48 -1.81 9.19
N GLU A 10 -1.35 -1.92 10.20
CA GLU A 10 -2.01 -3.18 10.55
C GLU A 10 -2.82 -3.77 9.39
N LEU A 11 -3.65 -2.96 8.72
CA LEU A 11 -4.44 -3.42 7.58
C LEU A 11 -3.57 -3.81 6.38
N CYS A 12 -2.48 -3.06 6.12
CA CYS A 12 -1.47 -3.47 5.15
C CYS A 12 -0.86 -4.84 5.52
N ILE A 13 -0.46 -5.04 6.77
CA ILE A 13 0.10 -6.33 7.22
C ILE A 13 -0.91 -7.46 7.02
N GLU A 14 -2.18 -7.26 7.39
CA GLU A 14 -3.24 -8.27 7.24
C GLU A 14 -3.48 -8.64 5.77
N LEU A 15 -3.67 -7.64 4.90
CA LEU A 15 -3.84 -7.82 3.46
C LEU A 15 -2.65 -8.57 2.85
N TRP A 16 -1.44 -8.08 3.06
CA TRP A 16 -0.25 -8.65 2.44
C TRP A 16 0.14 -10.01 3.03
N THR A 17 -0.23 -10.30 4.28
CA THR A 17 -0.15 -11.66 4.84
C THR A 17 -1.08 -12.62 4.12
N TRP A 18 -2.29 -12.18 3.77
CA TRP A 18 -3.24 -13.00 3.02
C TRP A 18 -2.81 -13.20 1.57
N LEU A 19 -2.30 -12.16 0.90
CA LEU A 19 -1.74 -12.25 -0.45
C LEU A 19 -0.53 -13.19 -0.50
N ALA A 20 0.38 -13.10 0.46
CA ALA A 20 1.53 -14.01 0.56
C ALA A 20 1.15 -15.48 0.76
N LYS A 21 -0.04 -15.76 1.32
CA LYS A 21 -0.57 -17.12 1.47
C LYS A 21 -1.30 -17.62 0.21
N THR A 22 -2.05 -16.74 -0.44
CA THR A 22 -3.02 -17.13 -1.47
C THR A 22 -2.57 -16.88 -2.90
N GLY A 23 -1.75 -15.85 -3.15
CA GLY A 23 -1.37 -15.41 -4.49
C GLY A 23 -2.52 -14.77 -5.29
N LYS A 24 -3.63 -14.47 -4.62
CA LYS A 24 -4.81 -13.85 -5.24
C LYS A 24 -4.60 -12.33 -5.42
N LYS A 25 -5.58 -11.66 -6.03
CA LYS A 25 -5.59 -10.20 -6.17
C LYS A 25 -6.05 -9.55 -4.86
N LYS A 26 -5.77 -8.26 -4.70
CA LYS A 26 -6.17 -7.47 -3.51
C LYS A 26 -7.69 -7.49 -3.29
N GLU A 27 -8.46 -7.29 -4.36
CA GLU A 27 -9.93 -7.28 -4.37
C GLU A 27 -10.59 -8.58 -3.90
N ASP A 28 -9.86 -9.70 -3.97
CA ASP A 28 -10.32 -11.01 -3.50
C ASP A 28 -10.13 -11.20 -1.97
N TRP A 29 -9.49 -10.25 -1.28
CA TRP A 29 -9.28 -10.34 0.16
C TRP A 29 -10.65 -10.31 0.88
N PRO A 30 -10.98 -11.26 1.78
CA PRO A 30 -12.32 -11.34 2.37
C PRO A 30 -12.79 -10.07 3.09
N GLU A 31 -11.85 -9.34 3.71
CA GLU A 31 -12.16 -8.09 4.39
C GLU A 31 -12.26 -6.89 3.44
N TRP A 32 -11.93 -7.02 2.15
CA TRP A 32 -11.97 -5.92 1.19
C TRP A 32 -13.33 -5.21 1.17
N LYS A 33 -14.41 -6.00 1.10
CA LYS A 33 -15.79 -5.50 1.07
C LYS A 33 -16.22 -4.75 2.33
N LYS A 34 -15.59 -5.02 3.47
CA LYS A 34 -15.91 -4.36 4.75
C LYS A 34 -15.54 -2.89 4.75
N TYR A 35 -14.52 -2.53 3.97
CA TYR A 35 -13.96 -1.19 3.96
C TYR A 35 -14.37 -0.36 2.74
N GLY A 36 -15.01 -0.99 1.74
CA GLY A 36 -15.49 -0.32 0.53
C GLY A 36 -14.35 0.05 -0.42
N ASP A 37 -14.52 1.15 -1.15
CA ASP A 37 -13.53 1.65 -2.11
C ASP A 37 -12.31 2.24 -1.39
N ILE A 38 -11.23 1.48 -1.34
CA ILE A 38 -9.94 1.91 -0.81
C ILE A 38 -9.22 2.70 -1.90
N LYS A 39 -8.81 3.94 -1.61
CA LYS A 39 -8.15 4.77 -2.61
C LYS A 39 -6.80 4.18 -3.03
N ASN A 40 -6.60 4.09 -4.34
CA ASN A 40 -5.42 3.48 -4.98
C ASN A 40 -5.14 2.05 -4.49
N ASP A 41 -6.16 1.33 -4.01
CA ASP A 41 -6.04 -0.05 -3.50
C ASP A 41 -4.92 -0.22 -2.45
N CYS A 42 -4.68 0.82 -1.64
CA CYS A 42 -3.56 0.88 -0.70
C CYS A 42 -3.94 1.61 0.60
N TRP A 43 -3.76 0.92 1.74
CA TRP A 43 -4.05 1.50 3.06
C TRP A 43 -3.18 2.70 3.41
N PHE A 44 -1.96 2.79 2.88
CA PHE A 44 -1.10 3.95 3.07
C PHE A 44 -1.58 5.16 2.26
N CYS A 45 -2.09 4.96 1.04
CA CYS A 45 -2.72 6.01 0.25
C CYS A 45 -4.04 6.46 0.88
N GLU A 46 -4.84 5.53 1.39
CA GLU A 46 -6.07 5.85 2.12
C GLU A 46 -5.78 6.71 3.36
N HIS A 47 -4.75 6.34 4.14
CA HIS A 47 -4.32 7.11 5.30
C HIS A 47 -3.92 8.54 4.91
N LEU A 48 -3.16 8.66 3.82
CA LEU A 48 -2.69 9.93 3.32
C LEU A 48 -3.85 10.87 2.94
N ILE A 49 -4.85 10.35 2.25
CA ILE A 49 -6.04 11.11 1.85
C ILE A 49 -6.85 11.51 3.09
N GLU A 50 -6.98 10.64 4.08
CA GLU A 50 -7.64 10.95 5.34
C GLU A 50 -6.89 12.03 6.16
N GLN A 51 -5.56 12.08 6.08
CA GLN A 51 -4.78 13.18 6.68
C GLN A 51 -5.05 14.51 5.96
N GLN A 52 -5.12 14.49 4.62
CA GLN A 52 -5.40 15.69 3.83
C GLN A 52 -6.77 16.30 4.18
N LYS A 53 -7.83 15.47 4.28
CA LYS A 53 -9.17 15.90 4.66
C LYS A 53 -9.23 16.58 6.03
N GLN A 54 -8.31 16.25 6.94
CA GLN A 54 -8.25 16.84 8.28
C GLN A 54 -7.49 18.18 8.31
N ASN A 55 -6.52 18.36 7.41
CA ASN A 55 -5.68 19.57 7.37
C ASN A 55 -6.27 20.68 6.50
N ASP A 56 -7.21 20.36 5.62
CA ASP A 56 -7.72 21.30 4.61
C ASP A 56 -9.18 21.69 4.88
N GLU A 57 -9.38 22.77 5.64
CA GLU A 57 -10.67 23.48 5.67
C GLU A 57 -10.88 24.38 4.43
N LYS A 58 -9.85 24.60 3.59
CA LYS A 58 -9.83 25.71 2.62
C LYS A 58 -9.60 25.33 1.15
N TYR A 59 -8.90 24.24 0.84
CA TYR A 59 -8.59 23.85 -0.55
C TYR A 59 -8.53 22.31 -0.77
N PRO A 60 -9.69 21.63 -0.94
CA PRO A 60 -9.79 20.16 -0.99
C PRO A 60 -9.13 19.46 -2.19
N THR A 61 -8.41 20.17 -3.06
CA THR A 61 -7.95 19.67 -4.37
C THR A 61 -6.47 19.27 -4.45
N LYS A 62 -5.65 19.58 -3.44
CA LYS A 62 -4.20 19.30 -3.51
C LYS A 62 -3.84 17.94 -2.91
N ILE A 63 -3.89 16.88 -3.73
CA ILE A 63 -3.44 15.54 -3.35
C ILE A 63 -2.04 15.62 -2.71
N LEU A 64 -1.92 15.21 -1.44
CA LEU A 64 -0.62 15.17 -0.79
C LEU A 64 0.31 14.20 -1.56
N PRO A 65 1.54 14.60 -1.89
CA PRO A 65 2.43 13.75 -2.66
C PRO A 65 2.84 12.52 -1.84
N CYS A 66 2.68 11.32 -2.42
CA CYS A 66 3.14 10.08 -1.80
C CYS A 66 4.61 10.16 -1.38
N SER A 67 5.44 10.86 -2.17
CA SER A 67 6.88 11.01 -1.92
C SER A 67 7.25 11.64 -0.58
N LYS A 68 6.31 12.37 0.03
CA LYS A 68 6.57 13.09 1.29
C LYS A 68 5.78 12.56 2.48
N TYR A 69 4.64 11.91 2.24
CA TYR A 69 3.68 11.63 3.29
C TYR A 69 3.18 10.17 3.32
N CYS A 70 3.55 9.36 2.31
CA CYS A 70 3.24 7.92 2.35
C CYS A 70 4.20 7.22 3.33
N ILE A 71 3.62 6.45 4.26
CA ILE A 71 4.33 5.67 5.27
C ILE A 71 5.39 4.73 4.65
N TYR A 72 5.07 4.15 3.49
CA TYR A 72 5.98 3.27 2.79
C TYR A 72 7.10 4.05 2.09
N HIS A 73 6.74 5.15 1.41
CA HIS A 73 7.70 5.94 0.64
C HIS A 73 8.77 6.56 1.52
N GLU A 74 8.40 6.99 2.72
CA GLU A 74 9.33 7.50 3.74
C GLU A 74 10.53 6.57 3.98
N LYS A 75 10.35 5.25 3.84
CA LYS A 75 11.38 4.24 4.15
C LYS A 75 11.98 3.54 2.94
N TYR A 76 11.19 3.35 1.89
CA TYR A 76 11.56 2.51 0.74
C TYR A 76 11.46 3.22 -0.61
N GLY A 77 11.09 4.50 -0.63
CA GLY A 77 10.88 5.25 -1.88
C GLY A 77 9.57 4.88 -2.60
N GLY A 78 9.51 5.21 -3.88
CA GLY A 78 8.34 4.97 -4.73
C GLY A 78 7.89 3.53 -4.72
N CYS A 79 6.57 3.31 -4.60
CA CYS A 79 5.98 2.01 -4.81
C CYS A 79 5.73 1.69 -6.29
N GLN A 80 5.90 2.65 -7.19
CA GLN A 80 5.78 2.48 -8.64
C GLN A 80 6.97 3.10 -9.40
N ASP A 81 8.07 3.31 -8.70
CA ASP A 81 9.26 3.93 -9.27
C ASP A 81 10.36 2.87 -9.45
N SER A 82 11.13 3.03 -10.53
CA SER A 82 12.39 2.33 -10.67
C SER A 82 13.47 3.02 -9.83
N ASP A 83 14.41 2.24 -9.28
CA ASP A 83 15.60 2.80 -8.65
C ASP A 83 16.57 3.42 -9.70
N GLU A 84 17.67 4.00 -9.24
CA GLU A 84 18.68 4.63 -10.11
C GLU A 84 19.31 3.66 -11.12
N ASP A 85 19.28 2.36 -10.81
CA ASP A 85 19.77 1.27 -11.67
C ASP A 85 18.67 0.72 -12.61
N GLY A 86 17.46 1.27 -12.56
CA GLY A 86 16.33 0.86 -13.38
C GLY A 86 15.58 -0.37 -12.85
N ASN A 87 15.87 -0.85 -11.65
CA ASN A 87 15.15 -1.97 -11.06
C ASN A 87 13.78 -1.54 -10.56
N LYS A 88 12.77 -2.36 -10.81
CA LYS A 88 11.40 -2.15 -10.35
C LYS A 88 11.28 -2.30 -8.85
N SER A 89 10.33 -1.57 -8.26
CA SER A 89 9.99 -1.78 -6.85
C SER A 89 9.42 -3.18 -6.62
N ILE A 90 9.49 -3.69 -5.40
CA ILE A 90 8.90 -5.00 -5.04
C ILE A 90 7.39 -5.01 -5.29
N PHE A 91 6.74 -3.85 -5.16
CA PHE A 91 5.32 -3.72 -5.48
C PHE A 91 5.06 -3.89 -6.98
N ASP A 92 5.84 -3.24 -7.84
CA ASP A 92 5.69 -3.37 -9.30
C ASP A 92 5.96 -4.80 -9.75
N GLU A 93 7.01 -5.43 -9.20
CA GLU A 93 7.29 -6.85 -9.44
C GLU A 93 6.10 -7.76 -9.04
N TRP A 94 5.38 -7.40 -7.98
CA TRP A 94 4.17 -8.11 -7.56
C TRP A 94 2.97 -7.83 -8.48
N ASP A 95 2.80 -6.58 -8.94
CA ASP A 95 1.66 -6.16 -9.75
C ASP A 95 1.77 -6.69 -11.20
N ASP A 96 2.99 -6.69 -11.74
CA ASP A 96 3.30 -7.15 -13.09
C ASP A 96 3.25 -8.67 -13.24
N THR A 97 3.33 -9.43 -12.14
CA THR A 97 3.34 -10.88 -12.25
C THR A 97 1.95 -11.48 -12.53
N GLY A 98 1.93 -12.38 -13.52
CA GLY A 98 0.74 -13.11 -13.93
C GLY A 98 0.45 -14.37 -13.11
N THR A 99 1.42 -14.91 -12.36
CA THR A 99 1.28 -16.23 -11.71
C THR A 99 0.97 -16.12 -10.21
N PRO A 100 0.12 -16.99 -9.64
CA PRO A 100 -0.11 -17.04 -8.20
C PRO A 100 1.16 -17.29 -7.38
N GLU A 101 2.09 -18.08 -7.88
CA GLU A 101 3.35 -18.44 -7.22
C GLU A 101 4.26 -17.22 -7.04
N ASP A 102 4.48 -16.46 -8.11
CA ASP A 102 5.27 -15.24 -8.07
C ASP A 102 4.59 -14.16 -7.22
N ARG A 103 3.25 -14.05 -7.29
CA ARG A 103 2.50 -13.15 -6.41
C ARG A 103 2.75 -13.46 -4.95
N LYS A 104 2.76 -14.75 -4.56
CA LYS A 104 3.10 -15.14 -3.17
C LYS A 104 4.54 -14.75 -2.82
N LYS A 105 5.49 -14.98 -3.72
CA LYS A 105 6.91 -14.64 -3.55
C LYS A 105 7.07 -13.14 -3.29
N TYR A 106 6.60 -12.29 -4.18
CA TYR A 106 6.76 -10.84 -4.05
C TYR A 106 5.90 -10.26 -2.92
N ALA A 107 4.69 -10.79 -2.67
CA ALA A 107 3.90 -10.37 -1.51
C ALA A 107 4.60 -10.66 -0.18
N LYS A 108 5.34 -11.78 -0.08
CA LYS A 108 6.13 -12.10 1.12
C LYS A 108 7.29 -11.12 1.31
N LEU A 109 7.96 -10.72 0.23
CA LEU A 109 9.03 -9.72 0.26
C LEU A 109 8.48 -8.34 0.67
N PHE A 110 7.40 -7.90 0.04
CA PHE A 110 6.75 -6.63 0.34
C PHE A 110 6.21 -6.57 1.77
N LEU A 111 5.61 -7.67 2.26
CA LEU A 111 5.22 -7.81 3.66
C LEU A 111 6.39 -7.62 4.64
N GLY A 112 7.59 -8.07 4.24
CA GLY A 112 8.82 -7.85 5.00
C GLY A 112 9.17 -6.38 5.15
N GLN A 113 8.97 -5.58 4.10
CA GLN A 113 9.16 -4.13 4.12
C GLN A 113 8.09 -3.43 4.96
N ILE A 114 6.80 -3.75 4.75
CA ILE A 114 5.68 -3.18 5.51
C ILE A 114 5.88 -3.34 7.02
N LYS A 115 6.33 -4.52 7.48
CA LYS A 115 6.54 -4.80 8.90
C LYS A 115 7.60 -3.90 9.54
N GLN A 116 8.50 -3.33 8.74
CA GLN A 116 9.54 -2.41 9.19
C GLN A 116 9.08 -0.94 9.15
N CYS A 117 7.90 -0.62 8.59
CA CYS A 117 7.33 0.73 8.62
C CYS A 117 6.66 1.10 9.96
N LYS A 118 6.76 0.22 10.97
CA LYS A 118 6.23 0.41 12.33
C LYS A 118 6.88 1.56 13.08
#